data_AF-A0A8D3WSL2-F1
#
_entry.id   AF-A0A8D3WSL2-F1
#
_cell.length_a   1.000
_cell.length_b   1.000
_cell.length_c   1.000
_cell.angle_alpha   90.00
_cell.angle_beta   90.00
_cell.angle_gamma   90.00
#
_symmetry.space_group_name_H-M   'P 1'
#
loop_
_entity.id
_entity.type
_entity.pdbx_description
1 polymer ?
#
loop_
_entity_poly.entity_id
_entity_poly.type
_entity_poly.pdbx_seq_one_letter_code
_entity_poly.pdbx_strand_id
1 'polypeptide(L)'
;MPTYVETNVWLPACALAAVKAIAVRGGLSRDETVRQLLDEHLEAQEHREPDMRLTHISTVLRYPPALGRQKHRWVPEFGGPLRLRLHPGVADRARTVSLRLPGQFQRAHRDYQSRQLTDAVMTAIAVHEPFTDTYLDGLQPVLRHRAARGLWGLAVAATSTAPELAVHEAVSRAEFPDKDESATGASAGGPGASSRPQQTGASSRLLRVAAALEGETGWHSAVRFWVAANIARLLLTGPGRDAAERMLFEQGEQWRELRLDYRYANAATREELRRGIGDWDDSGRGGGAVWRAERAVEVEDFEVWLVARGRAAERMNLPPGWLVRTPPTWRVSAVGGHGAALREPYAGWVVAGRLLVFTSGGTPGVWPLTRGNGGRMRPVEGIEPVVAAAAGLAPAQASTFIEAMLLDWSDDGEADLMRVPAVLRLPASQAYNFGYIDAAQRSSLMAQARVATLESMNHVLNHLHDDFYRARLEAARDSGSVRDFRRLARWARVHFSPSPATWPWPGGPVAHEVVAGTRPEIVHWLATHAHRTTATLLQHSMGEAWNAAFDHRPPSFWTDM
;
A
#
# COMPACT_ATOMS: atom_id res chain seq x y z
N MET A 1 -11.83 -31.54 -17.89
CA MET A 1 -11.57 -30.24 -17.23
C MET A 1 -12.73 -29.30 -17.55
N PRO A 2 -13.16 -28.39 -16.66
CA PRO A 2 -14.28 -27.51 -16.96
C PRO A 2 -13.97 -26.63 -18.17
N THR A 3 -14.86 -26.66 -19.17
CA THR A 3 -14.72 -25.93 -20.44
C THR A 3 -14.83 -24.41 -20.25
N TYR A 4 -15.45 -23.97 -19.16
CA TYR A 4 -15.68 -22.58 -18.80
C TYR A 4 -15.53 -22.36 -17.29
N VAL A 5 -15.09 -21.16 -16.92
CA VAL A 5 -15.05 -20.63 -15.55
C VAL A 5 -16.13 -19.57 -15.41
N GLU A 6 -16.91 -19.64 -14.34
CA GLU A 6 -17.97 -18.68 -14.07
C GLU A 6 -17.51 -17.59 -13.11
N THR A 7 -17.85 -16.34 -13.44
CA THR A 7 -17.64 -15.19 -12.58
C THR A 7 -18.75 -14.16 -12.81
N ASN A 8 -18.77 -13.07 -12.05
CA ASN A 8 -19.79 -12.02 -12.20
C ASN A 8 -19.15 -10.64 -12.12
N VAL A 9 -19.67 -9.71 -12.93
CA VAL A 9 -19.38 -8.27 -12.84
C VAL A 9 -20.68 -7.50 -12.62
N TRP A 10 -20.59 -6.28 -12.10
CA TRP A 10 -21.77 -5.42 -11.95
C TRP A 10 -21.71 -4.30 -12.98
N LEU A 11 -22.74 -4.19 -13.82
CA LEU A 11 -22.80 -3.21 -14.89
C LEU A 11 -23.99 -2.25 -14.69
N PRO A 12 -23.87 -0.98 -15.08
CA PRO A 12 -25.01 -0.06 -15.12
C PRO A 12 -26.04 -0.51 -16.17
N ALA A 13 -27.28 -0.06 -16.02
CA ALA A 13 -28.38 -0.45 -16.91
C ALA A 13 -28.12 -0.12 -18.38
N CYS A 14 -27.49 1.03 -18.66
CA CYS A 14 -27.11 1.45 -20.01
C CYS A 14 -26.13 0.47 -20.69
N ALA A 15 -25.13 -0.05 -19.95
CA ALA A 15 -24.20 -1.04 -20.46
C ALA A 15 -24.89 -2.39 -20.72
N LEU A 16 -25.82 -2.80 -19.86
CA LEU A 16 -26.62 -4.01 -20.09
C LEU A 16 -27.52 -3.87 -21.33
N ALA A 17 -28.10 -2.68 -21.56
CA ALA A 17 -28.87 -2.38 -22.75
C ALA A 17 -28.00 -2.40 -24.02
N ALA A 18 -26.78 -1.85 -23.95
CA ALA A 18 -25.82 -1.89 -25.05
C ALA A 18 -25.43 -3.33 -25.43
N VAL A 19 -25.11 -4.19 -24.44
CA VAL A 19 -24.87 -5.63 -24.69
C VAL A 19 -26.07 -6.28 -25.38
N LYS A 20 -27.29 -5.97 -24.93
CA LYS A 20 -28.51 -6.51 -25.54
C LYS A 20 -28.67 -6.05 -26.99
N ALA A 21 -28.37 -4.78 -27.29
CA ALA A 21 -28.42 -4.24 -28.65
C ALA A 21 -27.40 -4.94 -29.57
N ILE A 22 -26.17 -5.15 -29.09
CA ILE A 22 -25.13 -5.89 -29.83
C ILE A 22 -25.59 -7.34 -30.08
N ALA A 23 -26.11 -8.00 -29.04
CA ALA A 23 -26.58 -9.38 -29.14
C ALA A 23 -27.70 -9.55 -30.18
N VAL A 24 -28.69 -8.65 -30.16
CA VAL A 24 -29.79 -8.63 -31.14
C VAL A 24 -29.25 -8.41 -32.56
N ARG A 25 -28.29 -7.49 -32.75
CA ARG A 25 -27.71 -7.20 -34.07
C ARG A 25 -26.90 -8.37 -34.61
N GLY A 26 -26.20 -9.11 -33.75
CA GLY A 26 -25.39 -10.28 -34.11
C GLY A 26 -26.16 -11.59 -34.18
N GLY A 27 -27.42 -11.65 -33.73
CA GLY A 27 -28.18 -12.90 -33.64
C GLY A 27 -27.62 -13.90 -32.61
N LEU A 28 -26.89 -13.40 -31.60
CA LEU A 28 -26.19 -14.21 -30.60
C LEU A 28 -26.89 -14.18 -29.25
N SER A 29 -26.61 -15.19 -28.42
CA SER A 29 -26.99 -15.13 -27.00
C SER A 29 -26.15 -14.08 -26.27
N ARG A 30 -26.70 -13.48 -25.20
CA ARG A 30 -25.97 -12.51 -24.37
C ARG A 30 -24.61 -13.03 -23.90
N ASP A 31 -24.54 -14.29 -23.45
CA ASP A 31 -23.30 -14.89 -22.93
C ASP A 31 -22.26 -15.10 -24.05
N GLU A 32 -22.72 -15.40 -25.28
CA GLU A 32 -21.85 -15.52 -26.46
C GLU A 32 -21.36 -14.16 -26.95
N THR A 33 -22.24 -13.16 -27.02
CA THR A 33 -21.86 -11.78 -27.31
C THR A 33 -20.78 -11.27 -26.36
N VAL A 34 -20.94 -11.48 -25.05
CA VAL A 34 -19.96 -10.97 -24.07
C VAL A 34 -18.61 -11.69 -24.18
N ARG A 35 -18.60 -13.00 -24.47
CA ARG A 35 -17.34 -13.73 -24.74
C ARG A 35 -16.64 -13.16 -25.97
N GLN A 36 -17.36 -13.02 -27.09
CA GLN A 36 -16.81 -12.46 -28.32
C GLN A 36 -16.25 -11.05 -28.10
N LEU A 37 -17.01 -10.16 -27.47
CA LEU A 37 -16.56 -8.80 -27.16
C LEU A 37 -15.30 -8.78 -26.29
N LEU A 38 -15.20 -9.66 -25.29
CA LEU A 38 -14.01 -9.75 -24.44
C LEU A 38 -12.81 -10.32 -25.19
N ASP A 39 -13.00 -11.34 -26.02
CA ASP A 39 -11.90 -11.94 -26.79
C ASP A 39 -11.35 -10.94 -27.82
N GLU A 40 -12.23 -10.24 -28.56
CA GLU A 40 -11.85 -9.17 -29.49
C GLU A 40 -11.18 -8.00 -28.76
N HIS A 41 -11.68 -7.61 -27.59
CA HIS A 41 -11.06 -6.58 -26.76
C HIS A 41 -9.65 -7.00 -26.30
N LEU A 42 -9.48 -8.24 -25.82
CA LEU A 42 -8.19 -8.75 -25.39
C LEU A 42 -7.18 -8.72 -26.53
N GLU A 43 -7.55 -9.25 -27.69
CA GLU A 43 -6.71 -9.22 -28.87
C GLU A 43 -6.32 -7.77 -29.22
N ALA A 44 -7.28 -6.85 -29.26
CA ALA A 44 -7.01 -5.44 -29.57
C ALA A 44 -6.14 -4.73 -28.52
N GLN A 45 -6.29 -5.03 -27.23
CA GLN A 45 -5.54 -4.36 -26.15
C GLN A 45 -4.13 -4.95 -25.96
N GLU A 46 -3.94 -6.25 -26.16
CA GLU A 46 -2.65 -6.91 -26.03
C GLU A 46 -1.66 -6.48 -27.12
N HIS A 47 -2.15 -6.16 -28.32
CA HIS A 47 -1.35 -5.60 -29.41
C HIS A 47 -1.03 -4.10 -29.25
N ARG A 48 -1.63 -3.41 -28.27
CA ARG A 48 -1.37 -1.99 -28.00
C ARG A 48 -0.30 -1.80 -26.94
N GLU A 49 0.51 -0.76 -27.11
CA GLU A 49 1.36 -0.25 -26.03
C GLU A 49 0.52 0.09 -24.79
N PRO A 50 1.00 -0.14 -23.56
CA PRO A 50 0.23 0.02 -22.33
C PRO A 50 -0.46 1.38 -22.15
N ASP A 51 0.13 2.46 -22.68
CA ASP A 51 -0.39 3.83 -22.62
C ASP A 51 -1.48 4.12 -23.67
N MET A 52 -1.47 3.37 -24.78
CA MET A 52 -2.41 3.47 -25.90
C MET A 52 -3.63 2.55 -25.76
N ARG A 53 -3.63 1.71 -24.72
CA ARG A 53 -4.77 0.89 -24.35
C ARG A 53 -5.98 1.76 -24.01
N LEU A 54 -7.17 1.20 -24.18
CA LEU A 54 -8.44 1.91 -24.00
C LEU A 54 -9.08 1.51 -22.67
N THR A 55 -9.76 2.46 -22.06
CA THR A 55 -10.56 2.26 -20.83
C THR A 55 -11.84 3.08 -20.92
N HIS A 56 -12.93 2.58 -20.36
CA HIS A 56 -14.16 3.32 -20.24
C HIS A 56 -14.02 4.41 -19.16
N ILE A 57 -14.48 5.62 -19.44
CA ILE A 57 -14.29 6.80 -18.56
C ILE A 57 -14.84 6.59 -17.14
N SER A 58 -15.85 5.73 -16.96
CA SER A 58 -16.35 5.37 -15.63
C SER A 58 -15.29 4.80 -14.71
N THR A 59 -14.24 4.18 -15.26
CA THR A 59 -13.11 3.63 -14.50
C THR A 59 -12.29 4.73 -13.83
N VAL A 60 -12.36 5.97 -14.29
CA VAL A 60 -11.73 7.13 -13.64
C VAL A 60 -12.71 7.92 -12.78
N LEU A 61 -14.01 7.89 -13.12
CA LEU A 61 -15.01 8.79 -12.51
C LEU A 61 -15.84 8.17 -11.40
N ARG A 62 -16.02 6.85 -11.36
CA ARG A 62 -16.90 6.21 -10.37
C ARG A 62 -16.10 5.63 -9.23
N TYR A 63 -16.41 6.00 -7.99
CA TYR A 63 -15.88 5.28 -6.83
C TYR A 63 -16.55 3.91 -6.72
N PRO A 64 -15.84 2.82 -6.41
CA PRO A 64 -16.47 1.51 -6.27
C PRO A 64 -17.55 1.54 -5.19
N PRO A 65 -18.75 0.98 -5.44
CA PRO A 65 -19.71 0.80 -4.37
C PRO A 65 -19.13 -0.21 -3.37
N ALA A 66 -19.14 0.11 -2.08
CA ALA A 66 -18.75 -0.85 -1.06
C ALA A 66 -19.65 -2.08 -1.19
N LEU A 67 -19.09 -3.26 -1.45
CA LEU A 67 -19.85 -4.52 -1.51
C LEU A 67 -20.31 -4.90 -0.09
N GLY A 68 -21.34 -4.23 0.41
CA GLY A 68 -21.93 -4.41 1.74
C GLY A 68 -23.42 -4.10 1.71
N ARG A 69 -24.23 -5.01 2.28
CA ARG A 69 -25.71 -5.14 2.20
C ARG A 69 -26.57 -3.92 2.58
N GLN A 70 -26.03 -2.72 2.86
CA GLN A 70 -26.82 -1.63 3.45
C GLN A 70 -26.46 -0.19 3.03
N LYS A 71 -25.90 0.07 1.85
CA LYS A 71 -25.73 1.47 1.36
C LYS A 71 -26.30 1.66 -0.03
N HIS A 72 -27.63 1.58 -0.14
CA HIS A 72 -28.42 1.72 -1.37
C HIS A 72 -28.71 3.17 -1.79
N ARG A 73 -28.06 4.19 -1.22
CA ARG A 73 -28.54 5.58 -1.36
C ARG A 73 -27.96 6.40 -2.53
N TRP A 74 -26.92 5.91 -3.22
CA TRP A 74 -26.16 6.77 -4.15
C TRP A 74 -25.62 6.06 -5.41
N VAL A 75 -26.29 5.00 -5.89
CA VAL A 75 -25.89 4.29 -7.13
C VAL A 75 -26.80 4.78 -8.29
N PRO A 76 -26.25 5.02 -9.50
CA PRO A 76 -27.04 5.36 -10.70
C PRO A 76 -28.15 4.35 -10.97
N GLU A 77 -29.14 4.75 -11.78
CA GLU A 77 -30.27 3.93 -12.23
C GLU A 77 -29.92 2.44 -12.30
N PHE A 78 -30.56 1.67 -11.42
CA PHE A 78 -30.22 0.30 -11.03
C PHE A 78 -29.55 -0.53 -12.12
N GLY A 79 -28.22 -0.63 -12.04
CA GLY A 79 -27.46 -1.67 -12.74
C GLY A 79 -27.75 -3.07 -12.18
N GLY A 80 -27.19 -4.10 -12.80
CA GLY A 80 -27.38 -5.49 -12.40
C GLY A 80 -26.12 -6.34 -12.57
N PRO A 81 -26.08 -7.52 -11.93
CA PRO A 81 -24.99 -8.45 -12.13
C PRO A 81 -25.07 -9.07 -13.53
N LEU A 82 -23.96 -9.04 -14.25
CA LEU A 82 -23.74 -9.80 -15.48
C LEU A 82 -22.91 -11.04 -15.14
N ARG A 83 -23.51 -12.22 -15.31
CA ARG A 83 -22.81 -13.50 -15.19
C ARG A 83 -21.96 -13.74 -16.43
N LEU A 84 -20.69 -14.02 -16.21
CA LEU A 84 -19.70 -14.28 -17.24
C LEU A 84 -19.34 -15.76 -17.22
N ARG A 85 -19.44 -16.41 -18.37
CA ARG A 85 -18.96 -17.78 -18.60
C ARG A 85 -17.78 -17.67 -19.56
N LEU A 86 -16.56 -17.69 -19.03
CA LEU A 86 -15.35 -17.38 -19.80
C LEU A 86 -14.46 -18.62 -19.95
N HIS A 87 -13.66 -18.68 -21.00
CA HIS A 87 -12.62 -19.70 -21.09
C HIS A 87 -11.59 -19.52 -19.95
N PRO A 88 -10.95 -20.60 -19.47
CA PRO A 88 -9.91 -20.50 -18.44
C PRO A 88 -8.82 -19.49 -18.82
N GLY A 89 -8.43 -18.61 -17.89
CA GLY A 89 -7.39 -17.59 -18.09
C GLY A 89 -7.84 -16.27 -18.73
N VAL A 90 -9.00 -16.21 -19.39
CA VAL A 90 -9.52 -14.98 -20.03
C VAL A 90 -9.71 -13.85 -19.00
N ALA A 91 -10.26 -14.16 -17.83
CA ALA A 91 -10.47 -13.16 -16.78
C ALA A 91 -9.16 -12.56 -16.25
N ASP A 92 -8.09 -13.37 -16.15
CA ASP A 92 -6.79 -12.90 -15.65
C ASP A 92 -6.05 -12.05 -16.69
N ARG A 93 -6.14 -12.45 -17.98
CA ARG A 93 -5.67 -11.64 -19.10
C ARG A 93 -6.40 -10.30 -19.15
N ALA A 94 -7.72 -10.29 -19.00
CA ALA A 94 -8.53 -9.07 -19.01
C ALA A 94 -8.08 -8.10 -17.92
N ARG A 95 -7.90 -8.58 -16.69
CA ARG A 95 -7.38 -7.76 -15.57
C ARG A 95 -6.00 -7.17 -15.83
N THR A 96 -5.17 -7.86 -16.61
CA THR A 96 -3.79 -7.44 -16.92
C THR A 96 -3.76 -6.30 -17.95
N VAL A 97 -4.74 -6.25 -18.86
CA VAL A 97 -4.83 -5.18 -19.87
C VAL A 97 -5.69 -3.99 -19.46
N SER A 98 -6.49 -4.11 -18.39
CA SER A 98 -7.33 -3.02 -17.84
C SER A 98 -6.55 -1.86 -17.22
N LEU A 99 -7.20 -0.71 -17.13
CA LEU A 99 -6.61 0.46 -16.46
C LEU A 99 -6.48 0.21 -14.96
N ARG A 100 -5.28 0.50 -14.42
CA ARG A 100 -5.03 0.64 -12.98
C ARG A 100 -4.66 2.08 -12.69
N LEU A 101 -5.41 2.72 -11.79
CA LEU A 101 -5.07 4.07 -11.33
C LEU A 101 -3.95 4.01 -10.27
N PRO A 102 -3.03 5.00 -10.27
CA PRO A 102 -2.00 5.15 -9.23
C PRO A 102 -2.61 5.15 -7.82
N GLY A 103 -2.11 4.28 -6.93
CA GLY A 103 -2.62 4.10 -5.55
C GLY A 103 -3.64 2.97 -5.37
N GLN A 104 -4.04 2.25 -6.44
CA GLN A 104 -5.04 1.18 -6.33
C GLN A 104 -4.36 -0.10 -5.81
N PHE A 105 -4.57 -0.41 -4.53
CA PHE A 105 -4.05 -1.63 -3.90
C PHE A 105 -4.98 -2.82 -4.13
N GLN A 106 -4.43 -3.95 -4.61
CA GLN A 106 -5.19 -5.20 -4.77
C GLN A 106 -5.80 -5.72 -3.46
N ARG A 107 -5.18 -5.40 -2.31
CA ARG A 107 -5.66 -5.81 -0.97
C ARG A 107 -6.81 -4.96 -0.44
N ALA A 108 -7.05 -3.76 -0.98
CA ALA A 108 -8.17 -2.93 -0.60
C ALA A 108 -9.48 -3.47 -1.21
N HIS A 109 -9.92 -4.65 -0.77
CA HIS A 109 -11.19 -5.31 -1.10
C HIS A 109 -11.40 -5.81 -2.55
N ARG A 110 -12.26 -6.84 -2.65
CA ARG A 110 -12.82 -7.43 -3.88
C ARG A 110 -13.31 -6.40 -4.88
N ASP A 111 -13.70 -5.23 -4.38
CA ASP A 111 -14.25 -4.09 -5.11
C ASP A 111 -13.29 -3.56 -6.19
N TYR A 112 -11.97 -3.58 -5.98
CA TYR A 112 -10.99 -3.12 -6.99
C TYR A 112 -10.54 -4.23 -7.94
N GLN A 113 -10.50 -5.49 -7.49
CA GLN A 113 -10.22 -6.63 -8.39
C GLN A 113 -11.39 -6.91 -9.34
N SER A 114 -12.62 -6.79 -8.85
CA SER A 114 -13.82 -6.85 -9.70
C SER A 114 -13.88 -5.65 -10.64
N ARG A 115 -13.38 -4.47 -10.23
CA ARG A 115 -13.29 -3.28 -11.07
C ARG A 115 -12.44 -3.48 -12.32
N GLN A 116 -11.30 -4.18 -12.25
CA GLN A 116 -10.48 -4.39 -13.46
C GLN A 116 -11.24 -5.23 -14.50
N LEU A 117 -11.85 -6.34 -14.08
CA LEU A 117 -12.67 -7.13 -15.02
C LEU A 117 -13.90 -6.35 -15.50
N THR A 118 -14.55 -5.58 -14.62
CA THR A 118 -15.65 -4.68 -15.00
C THR A 118 -15.18 -3.61 -16.01
N ASP A 119 -13.98 -3.04 -15.85
CA ASP A 119 -13.39 -2.07 -16.78
C ASP A 119 -13.18 -2.70 -18.16
N ALA A 120 -12.58 -3.89 -18.23
CA ALA A 120 -12.42 -4.62 -19.49
C ALA A 120 -13.77 -4.86 -20.18
N VAL A 121 -14.77 -5.34 -19.43
CA VAL A 121 -16.13 -5.58 -19.97
C VAL A 121 -16.79 -4.28 -20.43
N MET A 122 -16.78 -3.24 -19.61
CA MET A 122 -17.38 -1.93 -19.94
C MET A 122 -16.71 -1.31 -21.17
N THR A 123 -15.39 -1.42 -21.27
CA THR A 123 -14.62 -0.90 -22.41
C THR A 123 -14.91 -1.70 -23.68
N ALA A 124 -14.93 -3.04 -23.59
CA ALA A 124 -15.29 -3.91 -24.71
C ALA A 124 -16.68 -3.57 -25.25
N ILE A 125 -17.67 -3.37 -24.36
CA ILE A 125 -19.02 -2.97 -24.78
C ILE A 125 -19.00 -1.59 -25.44
N ALA A 126 -18.37 -0.60 -24.80
CA ALA A 126 -18.40 0.80 -25.25
C ALA A 126 -17.67 1.04 -26.59
N VAL A 127 -16.68 0.19 -26.93
CA VAL A 127 -16.00 0.23 -28.23
C VAL A 127 -16.94 -0.21 -29.36
N HIS A 128 -17.84 -1.16 -29.10
CA HIS A 128 -18.78 -1.68 -30.10
C HIS A 128 -20.10 -0.91 -30.15
N GLU A 129 -20.61 -0.52 -28.99
CA GLU A 129 -21.84 0.25 -28.82
C GLU A 129 -21.61 1.31 -27.74
N PRO A 130 -21.20 2.54 -28.11
CA PRO A 130 -21.00 3.61 -27.16
C PRO A 130 -22.28 3.87 -26.36
N PHE A 131 -22.18 3.85 -25.04
CA PHE A 131 -23.30 4.11 -24.14
C PHE A 131 -22.93 5.17 -23.11
N THR A 132 -23.95 5.88 -22.62
CA THR A 132 -23.83 6.85 -21.54
C THR A 132 -25.04 6.76 -20.60
N ASP A 133 -24.96 7.42 -19.45
CA ASP A 133 -26.08 7.64 -18.54
C ASP A 133 -26.09 9.11 -18.10
N THR A 134 -27.07 9.53 -17.32
CA THR A 134 -27.20 10.92 -16.84
C THR A 134 -25.94 11.43 -16.12
N TYR A 135 -25.14 10.55 -15.54
CA TYR A 135 -23.89 10.94 -14.88
C TYR A 135 -22.76 11.19 -15.87
N LEU A 136 -22.70 10.40 -16.95
CA LEU A 136 -21.68 10.46 -18.00
C LEU A 136 -22.08 11.27 -19.25
N ASP A 137 -23.26 11.89 -19.23
CA ASP A 137 -23.78 12.60 -20.40
C ASP A 137 -22.83 13.69 -20.89
N GLY A 138 -22.71 13.80 -22.21
CA GLY A 138 -21.80 14.73 -22.89
C GLY A 138 -20.29 14.39 -22.82
N LEU A 139 -19.88 13.42 -22.00
CA LEU A 139 -18.48 13.02 -21.87
C LEU A 139 -18.06 12.03 -22.97
N GLN A 140 -16.77 12.05 -23.29
CA GLN A 140 -16.16 11.01 -24.12
C GLN A 140 -16.16 9.66 -23.37
N PRO A 141 -16.82 8.61 -23.89
CA PRO A 141 -17.04 7.37 -23.14
C PRO A 141 -15.76 6.52 -23.01
N VAL A 142 -14.84 6.62 -23.97
CA VAL A 142 -13.61 5.82 -24.00
C VAL A 142 -12.39 6.75 -24.08
N LEU A 143 -11.42 6.51 -23.20
CA LEU A 143 -10.16 7.25 -23.12
C LEU A 143 -8.98 6.31 -23.36
N ARG A 144 -7.85 6.88 -23.80
CA ARG A 144 -6.56 6.19 -23.72
C ARG A 144 -6.08 6.12 -22.27
N HIS A 145 -5.39 5.06 -21.91
CA HIS A 145 -4.90 4.83 -20.55
C HIS A 145 -4.07 6.00 -20.03
N ARG A 146 -3.17 6.54 -20.87
CA ARG A 146 -2.35 7.69 -20.48
C ARG A 146 -3.18 8.96 -20.25
N ALA A 147 -4.22 9.20 -21.06
CA ALA A 147 -5.16 10.31 -20.85
C ALA A 147 -5.97 10.13 -19.55
N ALA A 148 -6.44 8.91 -19.29
CA ALA A 148 -7.13 8.57 -18.04
C ALA A 148 -6.24 8.78 -16.80
N ARG A 149 -4.96 8.42 -16.87
CA ARG A 149 -3.98 8.73 -15.81
C ARG A 149 -3.68 10.22 -15.70
N GLY A 150 -3.63 10.95 -16.82
CA GLY A 150 -3.48 12.41 -16.84
C GLY A 150 -4.63 13.11 -16.12
N LEU A 151 -5.87 12.68 -16.37
CA LEU A 151 -7.07 13.17 -15.68
C LEU A 151 -7.01 12.87 -14.18
N TRP A 152 -6.64 11.64 -13.82
CA TRP A 152 -6.46 11.26 -12.42
C TRP A 152 -5.36 12.07 -11.73
N GLY A 153 -4.25 12.35 -12.42
CA GLY A 153 -3.16 13.19 -11.91
C GLY A 153 -3.60 14.62 -11.58
N LEU A 154 -4.49 15.21 -12.41
CA LEU A 154 -5.12 16.50 -12.12
C LEU A 154 -6.03 16.43 -10.89
N ALA A 155 -6.82 15.36 -10.75
CA ALA A 155 -7.67 15.17 -9.57
C ALA A 155 -6.87 14.98 -8.28
N VAL A 156 -5.75 14.24 -8.34
CA VAL A 156 -4.80 14.11 -7.22
C VAL A 156 -4.19 15.46 -6.85
N ALA A 157 -3.80 16.28 -7.83
CA ALA A 157 -3.30 17.63 -7.58
C ALA A 157 -4.36 18.49 -6.87
N ALA A 158 -5.58 18.57 -7.43
CA ALA A 158 -6.70 19.32 -6.86
C ALA A 158 -7.14 18.86 -5.45
N THR A 159 -6.79 17.64 -5.06
CA THR A 159 -7.13 17.03 -3.76
C THR A 159 -5.92 16.82 -2.85
N SER A 160 -4.75 17.36 -3.22
CA SER A 160 -3.55 17.25 -2.39
C SER A 160 -3.80 17.86 -1.02
N THR A 161 -3.53 17.09 0.02
CA THR A 161 -3.71 17.54 1.41
C THR A 161 -2.48 18.31 1.88
N ALA A 162 -2.56 18.96 3.05
CA ALA A 162 -1.43 19.69 3.61
C ALA A 162 -0.15 18.85 3.77
N PRO A 163 -0.20 17.60 4.28
CA PRO A 163 0.98 16.72 4.27
C PRO A 163 1.56 16.43 2.88
N GLU A 164 0.72 16.20 1.86
CA GLU A 164 1.17 15.93 0.50
C GLU A 164 1.82 17.19 -0.13
N LEU A 165 1.23 18.37 0.11
CA LEU A 165 1.77 19.66 -0.33
C LEU A 165 3.13 19.95 0.30
N ALA A 166 3.30 19.67 1.61
CA ALA A 166 4.56 19.91 2.31
C ALA A 166 5.74 19.14 1.68
N VAL A 167 5.52 17.93 1.19
CA VAL A 167 6.53 17.15 0.44
C VAL A 167 6.89 17.84 -0.87
N HIS A 168 5.89 18.27 -1.65
CA HIS A 168 6.12 18.95 -2.92
C HIS A 168 6.81 20.31 -2.74
N GLU A 169 6.44 21.08 -1.73
CA GLU A 169 7.10 22.34 -1.38
C GLU A 169 8.56 22.11 -0.94
N ALA A 170 8.83 21.05 -0.17
CA ALA A 170 10.18 20.68 0.22
C ALA A 170 11.04 20.31 -0.99
N VAL A 171 10.48 19.61 -1.99
CA VAL A 171 11.15 19.35 -3.27
C VAL A 171 11.45 20.66 -4.00
N SER A 172 10.47 21.55 -4.15
CA SER A 172 10.68 22.84 -4.83
C SER A 172 11.80 23.66 -4.18
N ARG A 173 11.82 23.75 -2.84
CA ARG A 173 12.90 24.45 -2.10
C ARG A 173 14.27 23.78 -2.29
N ALA A 174 14.31 22.45 -2.43
CA ALA A 174 15.55 21.71 -2.62
C ALA A 174 16.10 21.82 -4.05
N GLU A 175 15.25 22.00 -5.06
CA GLU A 175 15.65 22.20 -6.46
C GLU A 175 16.01 23.66 -6.76
N PHE A 176 15.30 24.60 -6.13
CA PHE A 176 15.50 26.05 -6.28
C PHE A 176 15.79 26.68 -4.91
N PRO A 177 16.98 26.46 -4.33
CA PRO A 177 17.33 27.13 -3.08
C PRO A 177 17.29 28.65 -3.30
N ASP A 178 16.53 29.35 -2.46
CA ASP A 178 16.44 30.81 -2.52
C ASP A 178 17.85 31.41 -2.49
N LYS A 179 18.13 32.29 -3.45
CA LYS A 179 19.42 32.98 -3.53
C LYS A 179 19.67 33.91 -2.33
N ASP A 180 18.63 34.21 -1.55
CA ASP A 180 18.67 35.19 -0.46
C ASP A 180 19.20 34.64 0.87
N GLU A 181 19.18 33.32 1.11
CA GLU A 181 19.80 32.74 2.32
C GLU A 181 21.35 32.72 2.24
N SER A 182 21.92 33.07 1.09
CA SER A 182 23.37 33.23 0.93
C SER A 182 23.88 34.62 1.37
N ALA A 183 22.99 35.55 1.75
CA ALA A 183 23.34 36.95 2.02
C ALA A 183 23.44 37.32 3.52
N THR A 184 23.09 36.44 4.45
CA THR A 184 23.18 36.70 5.92
C THR A 184 24.15 35.79 6.66
N GLY A 185 25.22 35.36 5.99
CA GLY A 185 26.34 34.60 6.57
C GLY A 185 27.67 35.31 6.41
N ALA A 186 27.81 36.52 6.96
CA ALA A 186 29.11 37.18 7.06
C ALA A 186 29.99 36.51 8.14
N SER A 187 31.05 35.85 7.66
CA SER A 187 32.38 35.75 8.27
C SER A 187 32.61 34.83 9.49
N ALA A 188 33.16 33.64 9.22
CA ALA A 188 34.41 33.19 9.86
C ALA A 188 35.11 32.17 8.95
N GLY A 189 36.34 32.48 8.52
CA GLY A 189 37.03 31.83 7.42
C GLY A 189 37.66 30.46 7.70
N GLY A 190 37.84 29.71 6.62
CA GLY A 190 38.71 28.54 6.52
C GLY A 190 38.79 28.04 5.07
N PRO A 191 39.94 28.13 4.38
CA PRO A 191 40.08 27.62 3.02
C PRO A 191 40.25 26.10 3.07
N GLY A 192 39.15 25.37 2.92
CA GLY A 192 39.20 23.90 2.86
C GLY A 192 37.93 23.21 3.33
N ALA A 193 36.78 23.53 2.75
CA ALA A 193 35.56 22.73 2.96
C ALA A 193 34.75 22.69 1.67
N SER A 194 35.17 21.82 0.75
CA SER A 194 34.32 21.29 -0.31
C SER A 194 33.29 20.33 0.30
N SER A 195 32.33 20.84 1.06
CA SER A 195 31.19 20.09 1.60
C SER A 195 29.98 20.26 0.68
N ARG A 196 30.02 19.56 -0.46
CA ARG A 196 28.87 19.37 -1.37
C ARG A 196 28.49 17.92 -1.75
N PRO A 197 28.72 16.85 -0.94
CA PRO A 197 28.15 15.53 -1.22
C PRO A 197 26.83 15.19 -0.49
N GLN A 198 26.43 15.90 0.57
CA GLN A 198 25.27 15.50 1.40
C GLN A 198 23.93 16.07 0.90
N GLN A 199 23.96 17.25 0.27
CA GLN A 199 22.77 17.95 -0.23
C GLN A 199 22.16 17.25 -1.45
N THR A 200 22.98 16.63 -2.31
CA THR A 200 22.52 15.90 -3.51
C THR A 200 21.78 14.61 -3.15
N GLY A 201 22.17 13.93 -2.06
CA GLY A 201 21.51 12.70 -1.59
C GLY A 201 20.13 12.97 -0.97
N ALA A 202 20.00 14.02 -0.15
CA ALA A 202 18.73 14.40 0.46
C ALA A 202 17.71 14.88 -0.59
N SER A 203 18.12 15.73 -1.53
CA SER A 203 17.27 16.18 -2.63
C SER A 203 16.84 15.00 -3.53
N SER A 204 17.74 14.05 -3.79
CA SER A 204 17.42 12.82 -4.54
C SER A 204 16.40 11.93 -3.82
N ARG A 205 16.49 11.80 -2.49
CA ARG A 205 15.49 11.05 -1.71
C ARG A 205 14.12 11.74 -1.73
N LEU A 206 14.05 13.05 -1.49
CA LEU A 206 12.79 13.80 -1.54
C LEU A 206 12.10 13.70 -2.91
N LEU A 207 12.86 13.77 -4.00
CA LEU A 207 12.35 13.57 -5.36
C LEU A 207 11.75 12.18 -5.55
N ARG A 208 12.41 11.12 -5.06
CA ARG A 208 11.85 9.76 -5.09
C ARG A 208 10.58 9.63 -4.25
N VAL A 209 10.52 10.29 -3.09
CA VAL A 209 9.31 10.29 -2.25
C VAL A 209 8.16 10.98 -2.96
N ALA A 210 8.39 12.15 -3.57
CA ALA A 210 7.38 12.84 -4.37
C ALA A 210 6.93 12.00 -5.58
N ALA A 211 7.85 11.36 -6.28
CA ALA A 211 7.53 10.45 -7.38
C ALA A 211 6.68 9.25 -6.91
N ALA A 212 7.02 8.64 -5.77
CA ALA A 212 6.25 7.54 -5.19
C ALA A 212 4.84 7.98 -4.79
N LEU A 213 4.70 9.19 -4.22
CA LEU A 213 3.41 9.78 -3.82
C LEU A 213 2.47 10.03 -5.00
N GLU A 214 3.03 10.50 -6.13
CA GLU A 214 2.29 10.68 -7.39
C GLU A 214 1.98 9.35 -8.09
N GLY A 215 2.69 8.29 -7.73
CA GLY A 215 2.55 6.94 -8.25
C GLY A 215 1.75 6.00 -7.34
N GLU A 216 2.37 4.89 -6.94
CA GLU A 216 1.66 3.74 -6.36
C GLU A 216 1.18 3.93 -4.91
N THR A 217 1.62 4.97 -4.19
CA THR A 217 1.31 5.13 -2.76
C THR A 217 0.14 6.06 -2.48
N GLY A 218 -0.39 6.73 -3.51
CA GLY A 218 -1.55 7.59 -3.44
C GLY A 218 -2.77 6.91 -2.81
N TRP A 219 -3.61 7.70 -2.14
CA TRP A 219 -4.84 7.20 -1.54
C TRP A 219 -6.03 7.28 -2.49
N HIS A 220 -7.02 6.42 -2.26
CA HIS A 220 -8.30 6.43 -2.98
C HIS A 220 -9.43 6.75 -2.03
N SER A 221 -10.19 7.79 -2.31
CA SER A 221 -11.45 8.12 -1.65
C SER A 221 -12.46 8.57 -2.70
N ALA A 222 -13.74 8.57 -2.35
CA ALA A 222 -14.78 9.10 -3.24
C ALA A 222 -14.45 10.52 -3.72
N VAL A 223 -13.89 11.38 -2.85
CA VAL A 223 -13.55 12.78 -3.16
C VAL A 223 -12.70 12.90 -4.43
N ARG A 224 -11.66 12.08 -4.59
CA ARG A 224 -10.82 12.11 -5.81
C ARG A 224 -11.59 11.77 -7.08
N PHE A 225 -12.53 10.84 -7.00
CA PHE A 225 -13.39 10.47 -8.13
C PHE A 225 -14.41 11.57 -8.46
N TRP A 226 -14.97 12.23 -7.44
CA TRP A 226 -15.85 13.39 -7.63
C TRP A 226 -15.11 14.56 -8.28
N VAL A 227 -13.91 14.89 -7.80
CA VAL A 227 -13.07 15.93 -8.41
C VAL A 227 -12.66 15.53 -9.83
N ALA A 228 -12.29 14.28 -10.08
CA ALA A 228 -12.02 13.79 -11.43
C ALA A 228 -13.23 13.96 -12.36
N ALA A 229 -14.45 13.76 -11.86
CA ALA A 229 -15.67 13.96 -12.63
C ALA A 229 -15.94 15.44 -12.93
N ASN A 230 -15.69 16.33 -11.97
CA ASN A 230 -15.79 17.77 -12.19
C ASN A 230 -14.76 18.24 -13.23
N ILE A 231 -13.50 17.82 -13.12
CA ILE A 231 -12.45 18.12 -14.11
C ILE A 231 -12.80 17.53 -15.48
N ALA A 232 -13.30 16.30 -15.54
CA ALA A 232 -13.73 15.70 -16.80
C ALA A 232 -14.88 16.48 -17.45
N ARG A 233 -15.82 17.01 -16.67
CA ARG A 233 -16.88 17.88 -17.21
C ARG A 233 -16.33 19.17 -17.77
N LEU A 234 -15.33 19.76 -17.13
CA LEU A 234 -14.66 20.97 -17.61
C LEU A 234 -13.86 20.75 -18.90
N LEU A 235 -13.15 19.62 -19.00
CA LEU A 235 -12.18 19.37 -20.08
C LEU A 235 -12.72 18.50 -21.23
N LEU A 236 -13.53 17.48 -20.92
CA LEU A 236 -13.91 16.41 -21.83
C LEU A 236 -15.36 16.52 -22.33
N THR A 237 -15.96 17.71 -22.24
CA THR A 237 -17.28 18.02 -22.83
C THR A 237 -17.15 19.08 -23.92
N GLY A 238 -18.12 19.14 -24.82
CA GLY A 238 -18.19 20.17 -25.87
C GLY A 238 -17.14 20.02 -26.98
N PRO A 239 -16.95 21.07 -27.81
CA PRO A 239 -16.14 21.01 -29.04
C PRO A 239 -14.63 20.89 -28.80
N GLY A 240 -14.13 21.20 -27.60
CA GLY A 240 -12.71 21.13 -27.26
C GLY A 240 -12.23 19.77 -26.72
N ARG A 241 -13.14 18.80 -26.54
CA ARG A 241 -12.86 17.55 -25.83
C ARG A 241 -11.70 16.74 -26.41
N ASP A 242 -11.55 16.69 -27.74
CA ASP A 242 -10.49 15.91 -28.39
C ASP A 242 -9.11 16.54 -28.17
N ALA A 243 -9.04 17.88 -28.15
CA ALA A 243 -7.81 18.60 -27.83
C ALA A 243 -7.44 18.42 -26.36
N ALA A 244 -8.43 18.44 -25.46
CA ALA A 244 -8.22 18.18 -24.05
C ALA A 244 -7.78 16.74 -23.78
N GLU A 245 -8.38 15.74 -24.44
CA GLU A 245 -7.94 14.34 -24.32
C GLU A 245 -6.49 14.15 -24.82
N ARG A 246 -6.09 14.84 -25.91
CA ARG A 246 -4.69 14.88 -26.35
C ARG A 246 -3.78 15.52 -25.31
N MET A 247 -4.16 16.64 -24.70
CA MET A 247 -3.37 17.29 -23.64
C MET A 247 -3.20 16.39 -22.41
N LEU A 248 -4.26 15.70 -21.99
CA LEU A 248 -4.22 14.69 -20.91
C LEU A 248 -3.36 13.49 -21.28
N PHE A 249 -3.33 13.10 -22.56
CA PHE A 249 -2.50 12.02 -23.07
C PHE A 249 -1.02 12.42 -23.11
N GLU A 250 -0.69 13.54 -23.75
CA GLU A 250 0.69 13.98 -23.95
C GLU A 250 1.38 14.28 -22.62
N GLN A 251 0.64 14.87 -21.67
CA GLN A 251 1.16 15.32 -20.37
C GLN A 251 2.34 16.29 -20.53
N GLY A 252 2.27 17.13 -21.57
CA GLY A 252 3.25 18.16 -21.90
C GLY A 252 3.21 19.35 -20.96
N GLU A 253 3.75 20.48 -21.39
CA GLU A 253 3.82 21.72 -20.59
C GLU A 253 2.44 22.22 -20.13
N GLN A 254 1.47 22.33 -21.03
CA GLN A 254 0.11 22.77 -20.70
C GLN A 254 -0.54 21.93 -19.58
N TRP A 255 -0.35 20.61 -19.62
CA TRP A 255 -0.86 19.73 -18.57
C TRP A 255 -0.13 19.94 -17.24
N ARG A 256 1.19 20.14 -17.28
CA ARG A 256 2.02 20.40 -16.08
C ARG A 256 1.64 21.72 -15.41
N GLU A 257 1.39 22.78 -16.18
CA GLU A 257 0.90 24.07 -15.68
C GLU A 257 -0.45 23.89 -14.98
N LEU A 258 -1.43 23.31 -15.68
CA LEU A 258 -2.76 23.07 -15.12
C LEU A 258 -2.72 22.22 -13.83
N ARG A 259 -1.82 21.23 -13.79
CA ARG A 259 -1.59 20.41 -12.60
C ARG A 259 -1.06 21.22 -11.43
N LEU A 260 -0.10 22.13 -11.66
CA LEU A 260 0.42 23.01 -10.62
C LEU A 260 -0.65 24.00 -10.13
N ASP A 261 -1.42 24.57 -11.05
CA ASP A 261 -2.54 25.46 -10.74
C ASP A 261 -3.56 24.77 -9.84
N TYR A 262 -3.90 23.50 -10.13
CA TYR A 262 -4.84 22.74 -9.31
C TYR A 262 -4.26 22.36 -7.94
N ARG A 263 -2.95 22.05 -7.87
CA ARG A 263 -2.26 21.73 -6.60
C ARG A 263 -2.25 22.92 -5.66
N TYR A 264 -1.87 24.09 -6.18
CA TYR A 264 -1.72 25.33 -5.41
C TYR A 264 -2.93 26.27 -5.58
N ALA A 265 -4.06 25.73 -6.02
CA ALA A 265 -5.30 26.46 -6.26
C ALA A 265 -5.71 27.31 -5.04
N ASN A 266 -6.16 28.54 -5.30
CA ASN A 266 -6.80 29.37 -4.30
C ASN A 266 -8.14 28.77 -3.82
N ALA A 267 -8.72 29.34 -2.75
CA ALA A 267 -9.95 28.83 -2.16
C ALA A 267 -11.12 28.76 -3.17
N ALA A 268 -11.30 29.78 -4.02
CA ALA A 268 -12.36 29.82 -5.01
C ALA A 268 -12.25 28.70 -6.06
N THR A 269 -11.04 28.47 -6.59
CA THR A 269 -10.78 27.41 -7.58
C THR A 269 -10.94 26.03 -6.94
N ARG A 270 -10.49 25.85 -5.69
CA ARG A 270 -10.70 24.60 -4.94
C ARG A 270 -12.18 24.30 -4.72
N GLU A 271 -12.97 25.31 -4.36
CA GLU A 271 -14.41 25.18 -4.16
C GLU A 271 -15.11 24.76 -5.46
N GLU A 272 -14.74 25.36 -6.58
CA GLU A 272 -15.24 24.95 -7.89
C GLU A 272 -14.89 23.49 -8.23
N LEU A 273 -13.63 23.10 -8.06
CA LEU A 273 -13.18 21.72 -8.35
C LEU A 273 -13.85 20.69 -7.42
N ARG A 274 -14.14 21.08 -6.16
CA ARG A 274 -14.78 20.25 -5.14
C ARG A 274 -16.30 20.41 -5.07
N ARG A 275 -16.92 21.10 -6.03
CA ARG A 275 -18.37 21.31 -6.08
C ARG A 275 -19.13 19.99 -5.89
N GLY A 276 -20.07 19.98 -4.94
CA GLY A 276 -20.90 18.82 -4.62
C GLY A 276 -20.27 17.83 -3.62
N ILE A 277 -19.11 18.16 -3.05
CA ILE A 277 -18.44 17.39 -2.00
C ILE A 277 -18.66 18.10 -0.66
N GLY A 278 -19.00 17.35 0.39
CA GLY A 278 -19.12 17.91 1.74
C GLY A 278 -17.76 18.29 2.33
N ASP A 279 -17.77 19.12 3.37
CA ASP A 279 -16.57 19.49 4.11
C ASP A 279 -16.04 18.25 4.88
N TRP A 280 -15.02 17.60 4.30
CA TRP A 280 -14.39 16.41 4.84
C TRP A 280 -12.88 16.61 4.84
N ASP A 281 -12.27 16.43 6.02
CA ASP A 281 -10.84 16.49 6.16
C ASP A 281 -10.18 15.16 5.77
N ASP A 282 -9.50 15.16 4.63
CA ASP A 282 -8.72 14.03 4.13
C ASP A 282 -7.25 14.07 4.59
N SER A 283 -6.85 14.99 5.49
CA SER A 283 -5.45 15.16 5.91
C SER A 283 -4.83 13.86 6.43
N GLY A 284 -5.56 13.07 7.22
CA GLY A 284 -5.10 11.75 7.64
C GLY A 284 -4.79 10.79 6.49
N ARG A 285 -5.57 10.82 5.39
CA ARG A 285 -5.29 10.02 4.18
C ARG A 285 -3.99 10.43 3.53
N GLY A 286 -3.74 11.73 3.45
CA GLY A 286 -2.50 12.29 2.93
C GLY A 286 -1.30 11.94 3.80
N GLY A 287 -1.40 12.09 5.13
CA GLY A 287 -0.36 11.67 6.06
C GLY A 287 0.03 10.20 5.90
N GLY A 288 -0.98 9.32 5.82
CA GLY A 288 -0.74 7.91 5.54
C GLY A 288 -0.16 7.62 4.14
N ALA A 289 -0.43 8.46 3.13
CA ALA A 289 0.16 8.31 1.80
C ALA A 289 1.61 8.79 1.74
N VAL A 290 1.92 9.91 2.39
CA VAL A 290 3.30 10.38 2.58
C VAL A 290 4.12 9.30 3.29
N TRP A 291 3.61 8.75 4.40
CA TRP A 291 4.26 7.66 5.12
C TRP A 291 4.53 6.44 4.20
N ARG A 292 3.57 6.04 3.36
CA ARG A 292 3.77 4.94 2.40
C ARG A 292 4.81 5.29 1.34
N ALA A 293 4.84 6.52 0.85
CA ALA A 293 5.82 7.01 -0.12
C ALA A 293 7.23 6.96 0.48
N GLU A 294 7.43 7.55 1.66
CA GLU A 294 8.69 7.49 2.39
C GLU A 294 9.11 6.06 2.67
N ARG A 295 8.16 5.21 3.07
CA ARG A 295 8.44 3.80 3.34
C ARG A 295 8.88 3.03 2.09
N ALA A 296 8.27 3.29 0.94
CA ALA A 296 8.67 2.66 -0.32
C ALA A 296 10.12 3.02 -0.68
N VAL A 297 10.48 4.31 -0.59
CA VAL A 297 11.85 4.77 -0.84
C VAL A 297 12.82 4.25 0.23
N GLU A 298 12.38 4.11 1.48
CA GLU A 298 13.21 3.51 2.54
C GLU A 298 13.53 2.05 2.28
N VAL A 299 12.58 1.25 1.77
CA VAL A 299 12.85 -0.15 1.40
C VAL A 299 13.90 -0.22 0.30
N GLU A 300 13.82 0.66 -0.72
CA GLU A 300 14.86 0.76 -1.75
C GLU A 300 16.22 1.15 -1.16
N ASP A 301 16.26 2.14 -0.27
CA ASP A 301 17.49 2.60 0.35
C ASP A 301 18.10 1.53 1.28
N PHE A 302 17.25 0.73 1.92
CA PHE A 302 17.63 -0.43 2.70
C PHE A 302 18.25 -1.52 1.82
N GLU A 303 17.66 -1.82 0.66
CA GLU A 303 18.21 -2.76 -0.32
C GLU A 303 19.58 -2.31 -0.84
N VAL A 304 19.72 -1.02 -1.18
CA VAL A 304 21.01 -0.44 -1.60
C VAL A 304 22.04 -0.53 -0.48
N TRP A 305 21.66 -0.23 0.76
CA TRP A 305 22.56 -0.35 1.91
C TRP A 305 22.98 -1.81 2.17
N LEU A 306 22.06 -2.76 2.02
CA LEU A 306 22.35 -4.19 2.15
C LEU A 306 23.42 -4.65 1.16
N VAL A 307 23.35 -4.19 -0.10
CA VAL A 307 24.31 -4.53 -1.16
C VAL A 307 25.62 -3.77 -1.01
N ALA A 308 25.57 -2.46 -0.82
CA ALA A 308 26.73 -1.58 -0.75
C ALA A 308 27.48 -1.68 0.59
N ARG A 309 26.99 -2.52 1.52
CA ARG A 309 27.46 -2.65 2.90
C ARG A 309 28.98 -2.80 2.97
N GLY A 310 29.65 -1.66 3.16
CA GLY A 310 31.07 -1.58 3.46
C GLY A 310 31.35 -2.12 4.86
N ARG A 311 31.59 -1.21 5.82
CA ARG A 311 31.83 -1.56 7.24
C ARG A 311 30.64 -1.30 8.18
N ALA A 312 29.61 -0.57 7.75
CA ALA A 312 28.46 -0.27 8.61
C ALA A 312 27.65 -1.56 8.89
N ALA A 313 27.53 -1.92 10.16
CA ALA A 313 26.75 -3.09 10.60
C ALA A 313 25.33 -2.72 11.05
N GLU A 314 25.05 -1.42 11.18
CA GLU A 314 23.82 -0.89 11.75
C GLU A 314 23.30 0.26 10.87
N ARG A 315 21.99 0.41 10.83
CA ARG A 315 21.29 1.49 10.13
C ARG A 315 19.94 1.76 10.80
N MET A 316 19.53 3.02 10.86
CA MET A 316 18.18 3.42 11.19
C MET A 316 17.30 3.43 9.93
N ASN A 317 16.17 2.72 9.95
CA ASN A 317 15.22 2.69 8.84
C ASN A 317 14.02 3.63 9.13
N LEU A 318 13.84 4.67 8.31
CA LEU A 318 12.82 5.72 8.51
C LEU A 318 11.85 5.87 7.30
N PRO A 319 10.53 5.89 7.52
CA PRO A 319 9.81 5.49 8.74
C PRO A 319 9.86 3.95 8.93
N PRO A 320 9.66 3.45 10.15
CA PRO A 320 9.18 4.15 11.35
C PRO A 320 10.27 4.64 12.32
N GLY A 321 11.55 4.43 11.99
CA GLY A 321 12.68 4.77 12.86
C GLY A 321 13.22 3.58 13.63
N TRP A 322 13.25 2.40 13.01
CA TRP A 322 13.77 1.21 13.67
C TRP A 322 15.25 0.97 13.37
N LEU A 323 15.99 0.57 14.40
CA LEU A 323 17.37 0.15 14.25
C LEU A 323 17.42 -1.25 13.63
N VAL A 324 18.21 -1.37 12.58
CA VAL A 324 18.48 -2.63 11.89
C VAL A 324 19.96 -2.94 12.04
N ARG A 325 20.25 -4.13 12.56
CA ARG A 325 21.60 -4.64 12.80
C ARG A 325 21.81 -5.94 12.08
N THR A 326 22.98 -6.11 11.50
CA THR A 326 23.31 -7.30 10.73
C THR A 326 24.61 -7.93 11.21
N PRO A 327 24.66 -9.27 11.33
CA PRO A 327 25.86 -9.95 11.78
C PRO A 327 27.10 -9.49 11.00
N PRO A 328 28.25 -9.26 11.67
CA PRO A 328 29.46 -8.75 11.02
C PRO A 328 30.00 -9.66 9.91
N THR A 329 29.66 -10.94 9.92
CA THR A 329 30.10 -11.95 8.94
C THR A 329 29.13 -12.13 7.77
N TRP A 330 27.92 -11.56 7.85
CA TRP A 330 26.90 -11.70 6.82
C TRP A 330 27.09 -10.67 5.71
N ARG A 331 26.79 -11.05 4.49
CA ARG A 331 26.98 -10.25 3.28
C ARG A 331 25.84 -10.49 2.31
N VAL A 332 25.68 -9.54 1.40
CA VAL A 332 24.84 -9.65 0.21
C VAL A 332 25.75 -9.66 -1.02
N SER A 333 25.33 -10.35 -2.06
CA SER A 333 25.90 -10.17 -3.39
C SER A 333 24.79 -9.73 -4.34
N ALA A 334 24.99 -8.61 -5.05
CA ALA A 334 24.23 -8.34 -6.26
C ALA A 334 24.80 -9.22 -7.38
N VAL A 335 23.96 -10.03 -8.02
CA VAL A 335 24.41 -11.06 -8.97
C VAL A 335 23.70 -10.85 -10.29
N GLY A 336 24.45 -10.53 -11.35
CA GLY A 336 23.91 -10.38 -12.70
C GLY A 336 23.62 -8.94 -13.12
N GLY A 337 23.04 -8.79 -14.30
CA GLY A 337 22.53 -7.52 -14.82
C GLY A 337 21.02 -7.37 -14.59
N HIS A 338 20.48 -6.20 -14.93
CA HIS A 338 19.05 -5.91 -14.81
C HIS A 338 18.20 -7.01 -15.51
N GLY A 339 17.27 -7.62 -14.77
CA GLY A 339 16.39 -8.67 -15.29
C GLY A 339 17.07 -10.00 -15.67
N ALA A 340 18.35 -10.19 -15.36
CA ALA A 340 19.08 -11.42 -15.68
C ALA A 340 18.71 -12.57 -14.72
N ALA A 341 18.72 -13.80 -15.23
CA ALA A 341 18.62 -15.00 -14.40
C ALA A 341 19.83 -15.12 -13.46
N LEU A 342 19.60 -15.70 -12.28
CA LEU A 342 20.67 -16.01 -11.32
C LEU A 342 21.66 -17.00 -11.92
N ARG A 343 22.96 -16.73 -11.75
CA ARG A 343 24.05 -17.62 -12.20
C ARG A 343 24.39 -18.63 -11.12
N GLU A 344 24.96 -19.77 -11.53
CA GLU A 344 25.58 -20.70 -10.58
C GLU A 344 26.79 -20.07 -9.89
N PRO A 345 27.08 -20.44 -8.62
CA PRO A 345 26.41 -21.44 -7.79
C PRO A 345 25.15 -20.93 -7.05
N TYR A 346 24.78 -19.66 -7.22
CA TYR A 346 23.72 -19.03 -6.44
C TYR A 346 22.33 -19.57 -6.77
N ALA A 347 22.07 -19.86 -8.05
CA ALA A 347 20.82 -20.48 -8.49
C ALA A 347 20.59 -21.83 -7.78
N GLY A 348 21.59 -22.72 -7.76
CA GLY A 348 21.51 -23.98 -7.04
C GLY A 348 21.26 -23.81 -5.53
N TRP A 349 21.88 -22.80 -4.89
CA TRP A 349 21.66 -22.53 -3.47
C TRP A 349 20.28 -21.98 -3.13
N VAL A 350 19.69 -21.18 -4.02
CA VAL A 350 18.31 -20.70 -3.87
C VAL A 350 17.33 -21.86 -3.99
N VAL A 351 17.51 -22.73 -4.99
CA VAL A 351 16.68 -23.94 -5.16
C VAL A 351 16.79 -24.87 -3.96
N ALA A 352 18.00 -24.99 -3.37
CA ALA A 352 18.23 -25.76 -2.16
C ALA A 352 17.69 -25.12 -0.87
N GLY A 353 17.05 -23.94 -0.95
CA GLY A 353 16.49 -23.26 0.23
C GLY A 353 17.55 -22.68 1.16
N ARG A 354 18.72 -22.30 0.63
CA ARG A 354 19.86 -21.79 1.42
C ARG A 354 20.08 -20.29 1.25
N LEU A 355 19.36 -19.64 0.35
CA LEU A 355 19.41 -18.21 0.08
C LEU A 355 18.03 -17.65 -0.27
N LEU A 356 17.79 -16.40 0.10
CA LEU A 356 16.71 -15.56 -0.38
C LEU A 356 17.19 -14.66 -1.52
N VAL A 357 16.25 -14.37 -2.42
CA VAL A 357 16.45 -13.46 -3.54
C VAL A 357 15.55 -12.25 -3.32
N PHE A 358 16.12 -11.07 -3.49
CA PHE A 358 15.40 -9.80 -3.52
C PHE A 358 15.89 -8.97 -4.70
N THR A 359 15.24 -7.85 -4.98
CA THR A 359 15.64 -6.95 -6.06
C THR A 359 16.31 -5.73 -5.45
N SER A 360 17.38 -5.21 -6.04
CA SER A 360 18.00 -3.94 -5.67
C SER A 360 18.39 -3.18 -6.94
N GLY A 361 17.79 -2.01 -7.18
CA GLY A 361 18.00 -1.26 -8.42
C GLY A 361 17.70 -2.08 -9.69
N GLY A 362 16.75 -3.03 -9.61
CA GLY A 362 16.40 -3.96 -10.69
C GLY A 362 17.40 -5.09 -10.96
N THR A 363 18.45 -5.21 -10.13
CA THR A 363 19.40 -6.33 -10.15
C THR A 363 19.04 -7.32 -9.04
N PRO A 364 19.11 -8.64 -9.26
CA PRO A 364 18.83 -9.59 -8.20
C PRO A 364 19.95 -9.61 -7.16
N GLY A 365 19.59 -9.39 -5.90
CA GLY A 365 20.44 -9.55 -4.72
C GLY A 365 20.17 -10.90 -4.04
N VAL A 366 21.23 -11.55 -3.57
CA VAL A 366 21.14 -12.80 -2.80
C VAL A 366 21.63 -12.62 -1.36
N TRP A 367 20.88 -13.18 -0.41
CA TRP A 367 21.14 -13.05 1.01
C TRP A 367 20.68 -14.29 1.80
N PRO A 368 21.32 -14.66 2.92
CA PRO A 368 22.59 -14.14 3.43
C PRO A 368 23.76 -15.02 2.98
N LEU A 369 24.88 -14.36 2.65
CA LEU A 369 26.15 -15.00 2.35
C LEU A 369 27.17 -14.73 3.46
N THR A 370 28.20 -15.56 3.54
CA THR A 370 29.40 -15.31 4.33
C THR A 370 30.65 -15.67 3.54
N ARG A 371 31.82 -15.17 3.97
CA ARG A 371 33.10 -15.52 3.35
C ARG A 371 33.61 -16.84 3.95
N GLY A 372 33.91 -17.82 3.10
CA GLY A 372 34.57 -19.06 3.50
C GLY A 372 36.09 -18.93 3.58
N ASN A 373 36.76 -20.03 3.97
CA ASN A 373 38.23 -20.11 4.22
C ASN A 373 39.13 -19.88 2.98
N GLY A 374 38.59 -19.43 1.86
CA GLY A 374 39.34 -19.06 0.65
C GLY A 374 38.83 -17.76 0.02
N GLY A 375 38.17 -16.90 0.80
CA GLY A 375 37.60 -15.63 0.33
C GLY A 375 36.35 -15.76 -0.55
N ARG A 376 36.01 -16.98 -1.01
CA ARG A 376 34.79 -17.28 -1.77
C ARG A 376 33.54 -17.12 -0.90
N MET A 377 32.48 -16.61 -1.50
CA MET A 377 31.18 -16.49 -0.85
C MET A 377 30.52 -17.87 -0.74
N ARG A 378 29.86 -18.14 0.38
CA ARG A 378 29.04 -19.33 0.63
C ARG A 378 27.78 -18.95 1.41
N PRO A 379 26.70 -19.75 1.37
CA PRO A 379 25.55 -19.53 2.25
C PRO A 379 25.95 -19.57 3.73
N VAL A 380 25.24 -18.82 4.55
CA VAL A 380 25.36 -18.91 6.02
C VAL A 380 24.86 -20.28 6.47
N GLU A 381 25.58 -20.92 7.39
CA GLU A 381 25.20 -22.21 7.96
C GLU A 381 24.00 -22.05 8.92
N GLY A 382 23.03 -22.95 8.85
CA GLY A 382 21.83 -22.91 9.70
C GLY A 382 20.77 -21.90 9.27
N ILE A 383 20.90 -21.32 8.08
CA ILE A 383 19.95 -20.33 7.56
C ILE A 383 18.66 -20.95 6.99
N GLU A 384 18.69 -22.23 6.67
CA GLU A 384 17.61 -22.99 6.05
C GLU A 384 16.23 -22.77 6.74
N PRO A 385 16.12 -22.70 8.09
CA PRO A 385 14.85 -22.42 8.77
C PRO A 385 14.29 -21.02 8.50
N VAL A 386 15.16 -20.02 8.32
CA VAL A 386 14.78 -18.64 7.96
C VAL A 386 14.28 -18.58 6.51
N VAL A 387 14.99 -19.25 5.60
CA VAL A 387 14.58 -19.33 4.19
C VAL A 387 13.24 -20.08 4.07
N ALA A 388 13.07 -21.16 4.84
CA ALA A 388 11.81 -21.88 4.92
C ALA A 388 10.66 -21.03 5.49
N ALA A 389 10.93 -20.12 6.43
CA ALA A 389 9.92 -19.19 6.96
C ALA A 389 9.46 -18.15 5.91
N ALA A 390 10.32 -17.83 4.94
CA ALA A 390 9.98 -16.99 3.80
C ALA A 390 9.32 -17.76 2.64
N ALA A 391 9.18 -19.09 2.74
CA ALA A 391 8.56 -19.89 1.69
C ALA A 391 7.11 -19.44 1.45
N GLY A 392 6.80 -19.13 0.19
CA GLY A 392 5.48 -18.64 -0.22
C GLY A 392 5.27 -17.13 -0.11
N LEU A 393 6.28 -16.35 0.33
CA LEU A 393 6.26 -14.90 0.18
C LEU A 393 6.39 -14.50 -1.29
N ALA A 394 5.67 -13.44 -1.68
CA ALA A 394 5.88 -12.85 -3.00
C ALA A 394 7.28 -12.20 -3.07
N PRO A 395 7.95 -12.15 -4.24
CA PRO A 395 9.27 -11.54 -4.37
C PRO A 395 9.38 -10.12 -3.82
N ALA A 396 8.32 -9.32 -3.98
CA ALA A 396 8.23 -7.95 -3.45
C ALA A 396 8.23 -7.87 -1.90
N GLN A 397 8.05 -8.98 -1.20
CA GLN A 397 8.06 -9.06 0.26
C GLN A 397 9.40 -9.50 0.83
N ALA A 398 10.35 -9.94 -0.01
CA ALA A 398 11.64 -10.46 0.46
C ALA A 398 12.43 -9.42 1.27
N SER A 399 12.51 -8.17 0.80
CA SER A 399 13.25 -7.10 1.48
C SER A 399 12.66 -6.75 2.85
N THR A 400 11.33 -6.68 2.97
CA THR A 400 10.66 -6.44 4.27
C THR A 400 10.77 -7.63 5.22
N PHE A 401 10.89 -8.86 4.69
CA PHE A 401 11.21 -10.03 5.50
C PHE A 401 12.65 -9.98 6.02
N ILE A 402 13.62 -9.66 5.16
CA ILE A 402 15.03 -9.50 5.56
C ILE A 402 15.18 -8.41 6.62
N GLU A 403 14.51 -7.28 6.45
CA GLU A 403 14.47 -6.21 7.46
C GLU A 403 13.97 -6.71 8.82
N ALA A 404 12.87 -7.47 8.85
CA ALA A 404 12.36 -8.05 10.09
C ALA A 404 13.36 -9.01 10.77
N MET A 405 14.24 -9.66 9.99
CA MET A 405 15.26 -10.57 10.54
C MET A 405 16.44 -9.81 11.15
N LEU A 406 16.68 -8.60 10.64
CA LEU A 406 17.78 -7.74 11.02
C LEU A 406 17.35 -6.65 12.03
N LEU A 407 16.04 -6.46 12.24
CA LEU A 407 15.51 -5.51 13.20
C LEU A 407 16.06 -5.78 14.60
N ASP A 408 16.50 -4.74 15.29
CA ASP A 408 16.82 -4.85 16.69
C ASP A 408 15.54 -4.83 17.52
N TRP A 409 15.18 -5.98 18.07
CA TRP A 409 13.95 -6.16 18.85
C TRP A 409 14.12 -5.84 20.35
N SER A 410 15.33 -5.43 20.76
CA SER A 410 15.66 -5.07 22.14
C SER A 410 15.37 -3.61 22.47
N ASP A 411 14.99 -2.81 21.47
CA ASP A 411 14.74 -1.38 21.63
C ASP A 411 13.32 -1.13 22.20
N ASP A 412 13.28 -0.64 23.44
CA ASP A 412 12.05 -0.42 24.20
C ASP A 412 11.37 0.92 23.90
N GLY A 413 11.95 1.75 23.03
CA GLY A 413 11.33 3.00 22.59
C GLY A 413 11.80 4.25 23.33
N GLU A 414 12.88 4.19 24.12
CA GLU A 414 13.36 5.39 24.86
C GLU A 414 13.97 6.48 23.95
N ALA A 415 14.25 6.19 22.67
CA ALA A 415 14.66 7.22 21.73
C ALA A 415 13.45 8.06 21.27
N ASP A 416 13.48 9.38 21.52
CA ASP A 416 12.49 10.40 21.09
C ASP A 416 12.12 10.36 19.58
N LEU A 417 12.91 9.65 18.77
CA LEU A 417 12.71 9.45 17.34
C LEU A 417 11.74 8.31 17.00
N MET A 418 11.38 7.44 17.96
CA MET A 418 10.54 6.26 17.72
C MET A 418 9.13 6.42 18.29
N ARG A 419 8.15 6.65 17.40
CA ARG A 419 6.75 6.65 17.82
C ARG A 419 6.18 5.24 18.04
N VAL A 420 6.75 4.21 17.37
CA VAL A 420 6.35 2.80 17.52
C VAL A 420 7.55 1.93 17.95
N PRO A 421 7.62 1.47 19.22
CA PRO A 421 8.69 0.59 19.70
C PRO A 421 8.76 -0.74 18.95
N ALA A 422 9.98 -1.21 18.69
CA ALA A 422 10.25 -2.46 17.99
C ALA A 422 10.31 -3.65 18.96
N VAL A 423 9.18 -4.02 19.58
CA VAL A 423 9.18 -5.11 20.58
C VAL A 423 8.60 -6.40 20.01
N LEU A 424 9.39 -7.48 20.00
CA LEU A 424 8.89 -8.81 19.65
C LEU A 424 8.27 -9.48 20.87
N ARG A 425 6.95 -9.68 20.86
CA ARG A 425 6.24 -10.34 21.96
C ARG A 425 5.94 -11.80 21.65
N LEU A 426 6.44 -12.71 22.48
CA LEU A 426 6.14 -14.15 22.40
C LEU A 426 4.95 -14.49 23.29
N PRO A 427 4.08 -15.43 22.90
CA PRO A 427 3.16 -16.06 23.85
C PRO A 427 3.95 -16.69 25.00
N ALA A 428 3.52 -16.50 26.25
CA ALA A 428 4.23 -17.02 27.43
C ALA A 428 4.42 -18.55 27.38
N SER A 429 3.46 -19.27 26.79
CA SER A 429 3.59 -20.71 26.56
C SER A 429 4.74 -21.05 25.60
N GLN A 430 4.92 -20.27 24.52
CA GLN A 430 6.02 -20.48 23.59
C GLN A 430 7.37 -20.08 24.17
N ALA A 431 7.44 -18.97 24.90
CA ALA A 431 8.67 -18.58 25.60
C ALA A 431 9.12 -19.68 26.57
N TYR A 432 8.18 -20.33 27.29
CA TYR A 432 8.47 -21.48 28.14
C TYR A 432 8.94 -22.71 27.33
N ASN A 433 8.24 -23.06 26.25
CA ASN A 433 8.60 -24.19 25.39
C ASN A 433 9.98 -24.04 24.75
N PHE A 434 10.38 -22.80 24.46
CA PHE A 434 11.70 -22.49 23.93
C PHE A 434 12.80 -22.50 25.00
N GLY A 435 12.41 -22.47 26.28
CA GLY A 435 13.33 -22.44 27.42
C GLY A 435 13.78 -21.03 27.81
N TYR A 436 13.12 -19.99 27.32
CA TYR A 436 13.45 -18.58 27.64
C TYR A 436 12.92 -18.13 29.00
N ILE A 437 11.82 -18.72 29.46
CA ILE A 437 11.24 -18.45 30.78
C ILE A 437 10.94 -19.75 31.52
N ASP A 438 10.91 -19.68 32.84
CA ASP A 438 10.55 -20.82 33.68
C ASP A 438 9.04 -20.97 33.90
N ALA A 439 8.64 -22.02 34.61
CA ALA A 439 7.23 -22.30 34.88
C ALA A 439 6.58 -21.26 35.81
N ALA A 440 7.34 -20.64 36.72
CA ALA A 440 6.85 -19.64 37.66
C ALA A 440 6.54 -18.33 36.93
N GLN A 441 7.47 -17.87 36.09
CA GLN A 441 7.32 -16.72 35.21
C GLN A 441 6.14 -16.91 34.24
N ARG A 442 6.03 -18.08 33.61
CA ARG A 442 4.86 -18.39 32.75
C ARG A 442 3.55 -18.25 33.52
N SER A 443 3.48 -18.81 34.72
CA SER A 443 2.27 -18.78 35.55
C SER A 443 1.91 -17.35 35.98
N SER A 444 2.93 -16.54 36.33
CA SER A 444 2.77 -15.13 36.65
C SER A 444 2.21 -14.33 35.48
N LEU A 445 2.79 -14.47 34.27
CA LEU A 445 2.31 -13.79 33.06
C LEU A 445 0.87 -14.19 32.70
N MET A 446 0.51 -15.46 32.86
CA MET A 446 -0.86 -15.93 32.64
C MET A 446 -1.84 -15.34 33.66
N ALA A 447 -1.44 -15.21 34.93
CA ALA A 447 -2.25 -14.58 35.96
C ALA A 447 -2.45 -13.08 35.68
N GLN A 448 -1.39 -12.36 35.32
CA GLN A 448 -1.47 -10.94 34.94
C GLN A 448 -2.38 -10.70 33.74
N ALA A 449 -2.24 -11.52 32.68
CA ALA A 449 -3.11 -11.44 31.51
C ALA A 449 -4.58 -11.71 31.84
N ARG A 450 -4.86 -12.61 32.78
CA ARG A 450 -6.22 -12.87 33.28
C ARG A 450 -6.78 -11.66 34.02
N VAL A 451 -6.00 -11.04 34.91
CA VAL A 451 -6.41 -9.82 35.64
C VAL A 451 -6.72 -8.69 34.65
N ALA A 452 -5.80 -8.38 33.73
CA ALA A 452 -6.00 -7.34 32.73
C ALA A 452 -7.21 -7.61 31.81
N THR A 453 -7.47 -8.89 31.48
CA THR A 453 -8.66 -9.27 30.71
C THR A 453 -9.95 -8.99 31.48
N LEU A 454 -9.98 -9.32 32.78
CA LEU A 454 -11.15 -9.03 33.63
C LEU A 454 -11.37 -7.52 33.82
N GLU A 455 -10.30 -6.74 33.95
CA GLU A 455 -10.38 -5.27 34.00
C GLU A 455 -10.94 -4.71 32.69
N SER A 456 -10.49 -5.20 31.53
CA SER A 456 -11.03 -4.80 30.24
C SER A 456 -12.51 -5.17 30.07
N MET A 457 -12.93 -6.34 30.57
CA MET A 457 -14.36 -6.71 30.62
C MET A 457 -15.18 -5.75 31.48
N ASN A 458 -14.67 -5.39 32.66
CA ASN A 458 -15.32 -4.42 33.54
C ASN A 458 -15.43 -3.05 32.86
N HIS A 459 -14.37 -2.62 32.17
CA HIS A 459 -14.39 -1.38 31.42
C HIS A 459 -15.48 -1.38 30.33
N VAL A 460 -15.60 -2.46 29.55
CA VAL A 460 -16.68 -2.63 28.56
C VAL A 460 -18.06 -2.55 29.22
N LEU A 461 -18.25 -3.24 30.34
CA LEU A 461 -19.51 -3.22 31.08
C LEU A 461 -19.85 -1.81 31.58
N ASN A 462 -18.88 -1.07 32.13
CA ASN A 462 -19.09 0.28 32.65
C ASN A 462 -19.54 1.27 31.56
N HIS A 463 -19.05 1.10 30.33
CA HIS A 463 -19.35 2.00 29.20
C HIS A 463 -20.53 1.52 28.34
N LEU A 464 -21.16 0.38 28.67
CA LEU A 464 -22.28 -0.16 27.91
C LEU A 464 -23.62 0.36 28.45
N HIS A 465 -24.34 1.15 27.67
CA HIS A 465 -25.65 1.70 28.07
C HIS A 465 -26.86 0.79 27.75
N ASP A 466 -26.63 -0.37 27.13
CA ASP A 466 -27.69 -1.31 26.77
C ASP A 466 -27.85 -2.40 27.85
N ASP A 467 -28.94 -2.32 28.62
CA ASP A 467 -29.22 -3.22 29.74
C ASP A 467 -29.37 -4.70 29.32
N PHE A 468 -29.89 -4.96 28.11
CA PHE A 468 -30.06 -6.32 27.61
C PHE A 468 -28.70 -6.99 27.34
N TYR A 469 -27.78 -6.27 26.69
CA TYR A 469 -26.44 -6.81 26.46
C TYR A 469 -25.58 -6.81 27.72
N ARG A 470 -25.75 -5.81 28.60
CA ARG A 470 -25.04 -5.70 29.88
C ARG A 470 -25.24 -6.93 30.76
N ALA A 471 -26.49 -7.33 31.03
CA ALA A 471 -26.77 -8.50 31.87
C ALA A 471 -26.17 -9.81 31.31
N ARG A 472 -26.17 -9.97 29.98
CA ARG A 472 -25.60 -11.17 29.33
C ARG A 472 -24.06 -11.15 29.36
N LEU A 473 -23.46 -9.97 29.24
CA LEU A 473 -22.01 -9.79 29.36
C LEU A 473 -21.54 -9.98 30.81
N GLU A 474 -22.30 -9.52 31.79
CA GLU A 474 -22.05 -9.78 33.22
C GLU A 474 -22.05 -11.29 33.51
N ALA A 475 -23.08 -12.02 33.07
CA ALA A 475 -23.12 -13.48 33.20
C ALA A 475 -21.93 -14.19 32.52
N ALA A 476 -21.50 -13.71 31.35
CA ALA A 476 -20.33 -14.25 30.64
C ALA A 476 -19.01 -13.96 31.36
N ARG A 477 -18.88 -12.79 32.00
CA ARG A 477 -17.72 -12.41 32.81
C ARG A 477 -17.67 -13.22 34.10
N ASP A 478 -18.78 -13.36 34.82
CA ASP A 478 -18.85 -14.06 36.10
C ASP A 478 -18.65 -15.58 35.93
N SER A 479 -19.08 -16.15 34.81
CA SER A 479 -18.76 -17.53 34.43
C SER A 479 -17.31 -17.73 33.96
N GLY A 480 -16.54 -16.65 33.78
CA GLY A 480 -15.17 -16.68 33.28
C GLY A 480 -15.04 -17.01 31.79
N SER A 481 -16.14 -17.01 31.02
CA SER A 481 -16.13 -17.35 29.60
C SER A 481 -15.72 -16.16 28.73
N VAL A 482 -14.41 -15.97 28.55
CA VAL A 482 -13.84 -14.93 27.67
C VAL A 482 -14.33 -15.03 26.23
N ARG A 483 -14.53 -16.26 25.73
CA ARG A 483 -15.02 -16.52 24.39
C ARG A 483 -16.46 -16.03 24.21
N ASP A 484 -17.32 -16.30 25.19
CA ASP A 484 -18.71 -15.86 25.14
C ASP A 484 -18.84 -14.35 25.31
N PHE A 485 -18.06 -13.77 26.23
CA PHE A 485 -17.99 -12.32 26.40
C PHE A 485 -17.59 -11.63 25.09
N ARG A 486 -16.52 -12.10 24.43
CA ARG A 486 -16.09 -11.54 23.13
C ARG A 486 -17.14 -11.66 22.03
N ARG A 487 -17.88 -12.77 22.00
CA ARG A 487 -18.96 -12.99 21.03
C ARG A 487 -20.12 -12.02 21.28
N LEU A 488 -20.53 -11.86 22.54
CA LEU A 488 -21.60 -10.95 22.93
C LEU A 488 -21.21 -9.48 22.71
N ALA A 489 -19.99 -9.09 23.06
CA ALA A 489 -19.48 -7.72 22.84
C ALA A 489 -19.53 -7.34 21.36
N ARG A 490 -19.18 -8.29 20.47
CA ARG A 490 -19.31 -8.09 19.01
C ARG A 490 -20.76 -7.87 18.57
N TRP A 491 -21.73 -8.58 19.14
CA TRP A 491 -23.15 -8.36 18.84
C TRP A 491 -23.64 -7.02 19.36
N ALA A 492 -23.17 -6.61 20.53
CA ALA A 492 -23.38 -5.29 21.10
C ALA A 492 -22.61 -4.17 20.37
N ARG A 493 -21.84 -4.51 19.32
CA ARG A 493 -20.97 -3.59 18.56
C ARG A 493 -19.92 -2.86 19.41
N VAL A 494 -19.51 -3.45 20.52
CA VAL A 494 -18.43 -2.96 21.36
C VAL A 494 -17.15 -3.74 21.06
N HIS A 495 -16.03 -3.02 20.95
CA HIS A 495 -14.74 -3.66 20.74
C HIS A 495 -14.26 -4.30 22.05
N PHE A 496 -13.95 -5.59 22.02
CA PHE A 496 -13.31 -6.31 23.11
C PHE A 496 -12.30 -7.31 22.54
N SER A 497 -11.09 -7.27 23.08
CA SER A 497 -10.02 -8.21 22.79
C SER A 497 -9.36 -8.62 24.11
N PRO A 498 -9.22 -9.93 24.39
CA PRO A 498 -8.58 -10.37 25.62
C PRO A 498 -7.10 -10.01 25.64
N SER A 499 -6.59 -9.66 26.81
CA SER A 499 -5.18 -9.35 27.01
C SER A 499 -4.36 -10.64 26.91
N PRO A 500 -3.44 -10.77 25.93
CA PRO A 500 -2.69 -12.00 25.75
C PRO A 500 -1.57 -12.10 26.79
N ALA A 501 -1.34 -13.32 27.32
CA ALA A 501 -0.17 -13.63 28.13
C ALA A 501 1.07 -13.64 27.23
N THR A 502 1.81 -12.53 27.22
CA THR A 502 2.99 -12.35 26.38
C THR A 502 4.22 -12.03 27.20
N TRP A 503 5.38 -12.41 26.66
CA TRP A 503 6.68 -12.11 27.19
C TRP A 503 7.46 -11.30 26.13
N PRO A 504 8.03 -10.13 26.49
CA PRO A 504 8.87 -9.38 25.57
C PRO A 504 10.17 -10.15 25.34
N TRP A 505 10.51 -10.41 24.08
CA TRP A 505 11.77 -11.02 23.72
C TRP A 505 12.89 -10.00 23.97
N PRO A 506 13.90 -10.33 24.77
CA PRO A 506 15.05 -9.45 25.00
C PRO A 506 16.10 -9.58 23.89
N GLY A 507 15.91 -10.50 22.94
CA GLY A 507 16.88 -10.73 21.88
C GLY A 507 16.92 -9.55 20.90
N GLY A 508 18.11 -9.26 20.38
CA GLY A 508 18.28 -8.31 19.28
C GLY A 508 17.78 -8.91 17.95
N PRO A 509 18.53 -8.80 16.85
CA PRO A 509 18.13 -9.39 15.57
C PRO A 509 17.88 -10.90 15.62
N VAL A 510 16.84 -11.39 14.94
CA VAL A 510 16.60 -12.84 14.73
C VAL A 510 17.80 -13.49 14.03
N ALA A 511 18.51 -12.74 13.18
CA ALA A 511 19.76 -13.19 12.58
C ALA A 511 20.84 -13.59 13.60
N HIS A 512 20.84 -13.05 14.82
CA HIS A 512 21.80 -13.43 15.86
C HIS A 512 21.52 -14.84 16.41
N GLU A 513 20.26 -15.29 16.44
CA GLU A 513 19.90 -16.65 16.84
C GLU A 513 20.46 -17.71 15.87
N VAL A 514 20.52 -17.37 14.58
CA VAL A 514 21.17 -18.22 13.57
C VAL A 514 22.67 -18.35 13.86
N VAL A 515 23.33 -17.22 14.14
CA VAL A 515 24.77 -17.21 14.46
C VAL A 515 25.08 -17.91 15.79
N ALA A 516 24.17 -17.82 16.75
CA ALA A 516 24.27 -18.50 18.04
C ALA A 516 24.06 -20.02 17.95
N GLY A 517 23.63 -20.54 16.79
CA GLY A 517 23.33 -21.96 16.62
C GLY A 517 22.06 -22.38 17.37
N THR A 518 21.10 -21.46 17.55
CA THR A 518 19.82 -21.75 18.18
C THR A 518 19.07 -22.83 17.39
N ARG A 519 18.26 -23.62 18.11
CA ARG A 519 17.52 -24.75 17.54
C ARG A 519 16.70 -24.32 16.31
N PRO A 520 16.74 -25.08 15.19
CA PRO A 520 16.08 -24.72 13.93
C PRO A 520 14.60 -24.37 14.05
N GLU A 521 13.86 -25.09 14.91
CA GLU A 521 12.43 -24.87 15.12
C GLU A 521 12.13 -23.51 15.79
N ILE A 522 13.03 -23.04 16.65
CA ILE A 522 12.92 -21.73 17.29
C ILE A 522 13.19 -20.64 16.26
N VAL A 523 14.28 -20.78 15.50
CA VAL A 523 14.68 -19.82 14.46
C VAL A 523 13.57 -19.65 13.42
N HIS A 524 12.99 -20.76 12.93
CA HIS A 524 11.87 -20.72 12.01
C HIS A 524 10.65 -19.98 12.58
N TRP A 525 10.31 -20.25 13.84
CA TRP A 525 9.18 -19.63 14.51
C TRP A 525 9.42 -18.13 14.71
N LEU A 526 10.60 -17.74 15.21
CA LEU A 526 10.98 -16.33 15.39
C LEU A 526 10.96 -15.59 14.07
N ALA A 527 11.50 -16.18 13.00
CA ALA A 527 11.51 -15.56 11.68
C ALA A 527 10.08 -15.29 11.16
N THR A 528 9.20 -16.29 11.28
CA THR A 528 7.79 -16.16 10.88
C THR A 528 7.07 -15.10 11.71
N HIS A 529 7.28 -15.09 13.02
CA HIS A 529 6.60 -14.20 13.96
C HIS A 529 7.11 -12.76 13.87
N ALA A 530 8.40 -12.55 13.69
CA ALA A 530 9.02 -11.25 13.47
C ALA A 530 8.47 -10.57 12.21
N HIS A 531 8.36 -11.29 11.09
CA HIS A 531 7.79 -10.72 9.86
C HIS A 531 6.31 -10.30 10.05
N ARG A 532 5.49 -11.15 10.69
CA ARG A 532 4.08 -10.83 10.97
C ARG A 532 3.93 -9.64 11.92
N THR A 533 4.77 -9.59 12.95
CA THR A 533 4.79 -8.51 13.94
C THR A 533 5.19 -7.20 13.26
N THR A 534 6.25 -7.21 12.46
CA THR A 534 6.71 -6.06 11.67
C THR A 534 5.59 -5.51 10.78
N ALA A 535 4.85 -6.37 10.08
CA ALA A 535 3.73 -5.93 9.25
C ALA A 535 2.63 -5.22 10.06
N THR A 536 2.38 -5.68 11.29
CA THR A 536 1.40 -5.05 12.20
C THR A 536 1.91 -3.72 12.74
N LEU A 537 3.17 -3.66 13.16
CA LEU A 537 3.78 -2.44 13.68
C LEU A 537 3.90 -1.35 12.60
N LEU A 538 4.20 -1.72 11.35
CA LEU A 538 4.18 -0.79 10.21
C LEU A 538 2.77 -0.21 9.97
N GLN A 539 1.71 -1.01 10.13
CA GLN A 539 0.33 -0.49 10.06
C GLN A 539 0.03 0.48 11.20
N HIS A 540 0.55 0.21 12.40
CA HIS A 540 0.40 1.12 13.54
C HIS A 540 1.11 2.44 13.28
N SER A 541 2.37 2.41 12.83
CA SER A 541 3.13 3.62 12.49
C SER A 541 2.45 4.45 11.40
N MET A 542 1.89 3.80 10.37
CA MET A 542 1.08 4.49 9.36
C MET A 542 -0.19 5.12 9.98
N GLY A 543 -0.80 4.46 10.96
CA GLY A 543 -1.94 4.99 11.73
C GLY A 543 -1.58 6.22 12.57
N GLU A 544 -0.40 6.25 13.16
CA GLU A 544 0.11 7.43 13.86
C GLU A 544 0.39 8.58 12.89
N ALA A 545 1.00 8.31 11.73
CA ALA A 545 1.19 9.31 10.69
C ALA A 545 -0.15 9.86 10.16
N TRP A 546 -1.17 9.00 10.06
CA TRP A 546 -2.54 9.41 9.75
C TRP A 546 -3.10 10.34 10.83
N ASN A 547 -2.97 9.99 12.11
CA ASN A 547 -3.51 10.81 13.21
C ASN A 547 -2.78 12.15 13.33
N ALA A 548 -1.45 12.13 13.28
CA ALA A 548 -0.61 13.34 13.37
C ALA A 548 -0.90 14.34 12.24
N ALA A 549 -1.35 13.86 11.08
CA ALA A 549 -1.69 14.71 9.95
C ALA A 549 -2.94 15.57 10.19
N PHE A 550 -3.84 15.21 11.12
CA PHE A 550 -4.93 16.10 11.53
C PHE A 550 -4.46 17.18 12.50
N ASP A 551 -3.52 16.84 13.39
CA ASP A 551 -2.99 17.77 14.40
C ASP A 551 -2.10 18.87 13.79
N HIS A 552 -1.61 18.66 12.56
CA HIS A 552 -0.78 19.62 11.84
C HIS A 552 -1.61 20.70 11.12
N ARG A 553 -2.39 21.49 11.90
CA ARG A 553 -2.53 22.96 11.77
C ARG A 553 -3.00 23.57 13.11
N PRO A 554 -2.27 24.51 13.72
CA PRO A 554 -2.95 25.48 14.57
C PRO A 554 -3.85 26.37 13.67
N PRO A 555 -5.11 26.63 14.06
CA PRO A 555 -6.05 27.55 13.39
C PRO A 555 -5.63 29.03 13.34
N SER A 556 -4.36 29.38 13.56
CA SER A 556 -3.89 30.76 13.72
C SER A 556 -3.20 31.34 12.48
N PHE A 557 -3.08 30.61 11.37
CA PHE A 557 -2.40 31.13 10.16
C PHE A 557 -3.32 31.96 9.23
N TRP A 558 -4.61 32.10 9.54
CA TRP A 558 -5.59 32.78 8.67
C TRP A 558 -6.43 33.84 9.39
N THR A 559 -5.94 34.39 10.50
CA THR A 559 -6.58 35.54 11.18
C THR A 559 -5.84 36.85 11.09
N ASP A 560 -4.73 36.95 10.35
CA ASP A 560 -4.11 38.25 10.02
C ASP A 560 -3.49 38.24 8.60
N MET A 561 -4.37 38.19 7.60
CA MET A 561 -4.28 38.83 6.28
C MET A 561 -5.71 39.09 5.81
#